data_AF-A0A7W7GEW1-F1
#
_entry.id   AF-A0A7W7GEW1-F1
#
_cell.length_a   1.000
_cell.length_b   1.000
_cell.length_c   1.000
_cell.angle_alpha   90.00
_cell.angle_beta   90.00
_cell.angle_gamma   90.00
#
_symmetry.space_group_name_H-M   'P 1'
#
loop_
_entity.id
_entity.type
_entity.pdbx_description
1 polymer ?
#
loop_
_entity_poly.entity_id
_entity_poly.type
_entity_poly.pdbx_seq_one_letter_code
_entity_poly.pdbx_strand_id
1 'polypeptide(L)' 'MTFPQWRTRSRLYHALRMPADGLPVTTVAHRCGWSSASAFIDVFRRSFGYTPGSHHRRTRDPVG' A
#
# COMPACT_ATOMS: atom_id res chain seq x y z
N MET A 1 -15.31 -0.25 17.61
CA MET A 1 -14.32 -0.74 16.63
C MET A 1 -13.99 -2.17 16.98
N THR A 2 -14.15 -3.12 16.05
CA THR A 2 -13.86 -4.54 16.31
C THR A 2 -12.37 -4.85 16.15
N PHE A 3 -11.90 -5.96 16.71
CA PHE A 3 -10.49 -6.38 16.57
C PHE A 3 -10.03 -6.49 15.11
N PRO A 4 -10.81 -7.08 14.17
CA PRO A 4 -10.45 -7.08 12.75
C PRO A 4 -10.34 -5.68 12.15
N GLN A 5 -11.23 -4.75 12.51
CA GLN A 5 -11.17 -3.36 12.04
C GLN A 5 -9.93 -2.64 12.55
N TRP A 6 -9.62 -2.79 13.84
CA TRP A 6 -8.39 -2.26 14.44
C TRP A 6 -7.15 -2.82 13.73
N ARG A 7 -7.08 -4.14 13.55
CA ARG A 7 -5.94 -4.79 12.90
C ARG A 7 -5.73 -4.28 11.47
N THR A 8 -6.80 -4.13 10.70
CA THR A 8 -6.75 -3.54 9.35
C THR A 8 -6.21 -2.12 9.39
N ARG A 9 -6.74 -1.28 10.29
CA ARG A 9 -6.31 0.12 10.40
C ARG A 9 -4.85 0.25 10.83
N SER A 10 -4.38 -0.59 11.76
CA SER A 10 -2.97 -0.64 12.17
C SER A 10 -2.04 -1.04 11.02
N ARG A 11 -2.42 -2.02 10.18
CA ARG A 11 -1.64 -2.41 8.99
C ARG A 11 -1.56 -1.30 7.95
N LEU A 12 -2.65 -0.55 7.78
CA LEU A 12 -2.70 0.60 6.88
C LEU A 12 -1.80 1.75 7.38
N TYR A 13 -1.80 2.04 8.68
CA TYR A 13 -0.88 3.04 9.26
C TYR A 13 0.59 2.62 9.14
N HIS A 14 0.90 1.33 9.29
CA HIS A 14 2.24 0.82 9.01
C HIS A 14 2.65 1.05 7.55
N ALA A 15 1.70 0.92 6.60
CA ALA A 15 1.96 1.18 5.19
C ALA A 15 2.34 2.64 4.91
N LEU A 16 1.73 3.61 5.61
CA LEU A 16 2.05 5.04 5.48
C LEU A 16 3.46 5.40 5.97
N ARG A 17 4.04 4.59 6.86
CA ARG A 17 5.37 4.83 7.43
C ARG A 17 6.49 4.18 6.63
N MET A 18 6.16 3.42 5.58
CA MET A 18 7.18 2.86 4.71
C MET A 18 7.78 3.97 3.82
N PRO A 19 9.10 3.95 3.59
CA PRO A 19 9.75 4.90 2.70
C PRO A 19 9.07 4.90 1.34
N ALA A 20 8.78 6.10 0.83
CA ALA A 20 8.21 6.28 -0.51
C ALA A 20 9.17 5.88 -1.64
N ASP A 21 10.44 5.60 -1.31
CA ASP A 21 11.47 5.17 -2.24
C ASP A 21 11.18 3.79 -2.84
N GLY A 22 10.56 3.81 -4.01
CA GLY A 22 10.68 2.79 -5.05
C GLY A 22 10.18 1.38 -4.75
N LEU A 23 9.63 1.11 -3.56
CA LEU A 23 9.12 -0.21 -3.23
C LEU A 23 7.89 -0.53 -4.10
N PRO A 24 7.90 -1.65 -4.84
CA PRO A 24 6.70 -2.10 -5.54
C PRO A 24 5.54 -2.25 -4.56
N VAL A 25 4.34 -1.83 -4.96
CA VAL A 25 3.12 -1.89 -4.13
C VAL A 25 2.83 -3.31 -3.61
N THR A 26 3.23 -4.33 -4.36
CA THR A 26 3.19 -5.75 -3.95
C THR A 26 4.06 -6.01 -2.71
N THR A 27 5.28 -5.46 -2.69
CA THR A 27 6.21 -5.59 -1.56
C THR A 27 5.65 -4.90 -0.32
N VAL A 28 5.10 -3.69 -0.50
CA VAL A 28 4.43 -2.92 0.57
C VAL A 28 3.26 -3.72 1.16
N ALA A 29 2.41 -4.30 0.31
CA ALA A 29 1.27 -5.12 0.75
C ALA A 29 1.71 -6.31 1.61
N HIS A 30 2.71 -7.08 1.15
CA HIS A 30 3.20 -8.24 1.88
C HIS A 30 3.89 -7.87 3.19
N ARG A 31 4.68 -6.80 3.23
CA ARG A 31 5.28 -6.28 4.47
C ARG A 31 4.23 -5.81 5.49
N CYS A 32 3.07 -5.36 5.04
CA CYS A 32 1.93 -5.04 5.90
C CYS A 32 1.05 -6.24 6.25
N GLY A 33 1.42 -7.46 5.86
CA GLY A 33 0.69 -8.68 6.21
C GLY A 33 -0.58 -8.92 5.38
N TRP A 34 -0.63 -8.39 4.16
CA TRP A 34 -1.68 -8.69 3.19
C TRP A 34 -1.25 -9.85 2.29
N SER A 35 -2.20 -10.73 1.97
CA SER A 35 -1.98 -11.85 1.05
C SER A 35 -2.00 -11.41 -0.42
N SER A 36 -2.59 -10.26 -0.72
CA SER A 36 -2.74 -9.74 -2.09
C SER A 36 -2.56 -8.23 -2.15
N ALA A 37 -1.84 -7.78 -3.17
CA ALA A 37 -1.66 -6.37 -3.47
C ALA A 37 -2.98 -5.68 -3.84
N SER A 38 -3.86 -6.35 -4.61
CA SER A 38 -5.15 -5.78 -5.01
C SER A 38 -6.07 -5.56 -3.81
N ALA A 39 -6.10 -6.51 -2.87
CA ALA A 39 -6.87 -6.37 -1.63
C ALA A 39 -6.34 -5.21 -0.77
N PHE A 40 -5.02 -5.09 -0.67
CA PHE A 40 -4.39 -3.97 0.01
C PHE A 40 -4.75 -2.62 -0.65
N ILE A 41 -4.63 -2.50 -1.97
CA ILE A 41 -4.92 -1.26 -2.72
C ILE A 41 -6.37 -0.85 -2.57
N ASP A 42 -7.33 -1.79 -2.67
CA ASP A 42 -8.76 -1.47 -2.51
C ASP A 42 -9.05 -0.90 -1.12
N VAL A 43 -8.59 -1.59 -0.07
CA VAL A 43 -8.83 -1.16 1.31
C VAL A 43 -8.08 0.14 1.63
N PHE A 44 -6.86 0.31 1.14
CA PHE A 44 -6.10 1.53 1.31
C PHE A 44 -6.80 2.71 0.65
N ARG A 45 -7.26 2.57 -0.60
CA ARG A 45 -7.95 3.63 -1.33
C ARG A 45 -9.30 3.98 -0.69
N ARG A 46 -10.07 2.99 -0.22
CA ARG A 46 -11.29 3.26 0.57
C ARG A 46 -11.01 4.02 1.86
N SER A 47 -9.85 3.79 2.49
CA SER A 47 -9.51 4.40 3.78
C SER A 47 -8.89 5.79 3.65
N PHE A 48 -8.15 6.06 2.57
CA PHE A 48 -7.35 7.28 2.43
C PHE A 48 -7.65 8.11 1.17
N GLY A 49 -8.46 7.61 0.24
CA GLY A 49 -8.87 8.34 -0.97
C GLY A 49 -7.89 8.27 -2.15
N TYR A 50 -6.71 7.66 -1.99
CA TYR A 50 -5.71 7.51 -3.06
C TYR A 50 -5.01 6.14 -2.99
N THR A 51 -4.25 5.76 -4.02
CA THR A 51 -3.51 4.49 -4.05
C THR A 51 -2.04 4.66 -3.63
N PRO A 52 -1.47 3.69 -2.90
CA PRO A 52 -0.05 3.69 -2.56
C PRO A 52 0.75 3.40 -3.84
N GLY A 53 1.48 4.40 -4.35
CA GLY A 53 2.30 4.29 -5.56
C GLY A 53 1.84 5.10 -6.78
N SER A 54 0.85 5.99 -6.67
CA SER A 54 0.48 6.94 -7.75
C SER A 54 1.65 7.80 -8.27
N HIS A 55 2.77 7.83 -7.55
CA HIS A 55 4.01 8.52 -7.95
C HIS A 55 5.00 7.63 -8.74
N HIS A 56 4.84 6.29 -8.77
CA HIS A 56 5.87 5.39 -9.30
C HIS A 56 5.78 5.15 -10.81
N ARG A 57 4.62 5.37 -11.46
CA ARG A 57 4.49 5.20 -12.92
C ARG A 57 5.35 6.18 -13.73
N ARG A 58 5.91 7.23 -13.11
CA ARG A 58 6.81 8.18 -13.79
C ARG A 58 8.29 7.79 -13.81
N THR A 59 8.73 6.78 -13.05
CA THR A 59 10.16 6.42 -12.94
C THR A 59 10.53 5.06 -13.54
N ARG A 60 9.62 4.42 -14.26
CA ARG A 60 9.90 3.21 -15.06
C ARG A 60 9.60 3.46 -16.53
N ASP A 61 10.39 4.37 -17.10
CA ASP A 61 10.63 4.42 -18.54
C ASP A 61 12.16 4.42 -18.69
N PRO A 62 12.80 3.25 -18.90
CA PRO A 62 14.10 3.24 -19.53
C PRO A 62 13.84 3.45 -21.02
N VAL A 63 14.13 4.65 -21.51
CA VAL A 63 14.45 4.83 -22.93
C VAL A 63 15.50 3.78 -23.29
N GLY A 64 15.11 2.86 -24.17
CA GLY A 64 15.92 1.82 -24.79
C GLY A 64 15.22 1.38 -26.06
#